data_AF-A0A1X7A3D6-F1
#
_entry.id   AF-A0A1X7A3D6-F1
#
_cell.length_a   1.000
_cell.length_b   1.000
_cell.length_c   1.000
_cell.angle_alpha   90.00
_cell.angle_beta   90.00
_cell.angle_gamma   90.00
#
_symmetry.space_group_name_H-M   'P 1'
#
loop_
_entity.id
_entity.type
_entity.pdbx_description
1 polymer ?
#
loop_
_entity_poly.entity_id
_entity_poly.type
_entity_poly.pdbx_seq_one_letter_code
_entity_poly.pdbx_strand_id
1 'polypeptide(L)'
;MLFIRKEMAQVTSESDQKERAAMTLNRRDAMQVSLWALMCLALPVRAQDLVALPNVATLEELIYSFAGDAPPEKGGVSIGMEAIAEDGYRVPVTIDAPSAEEVMLIAPGNPVLPVLRARFGPLAGAQSIATRMRLGQSQEVFALARLPGGGVNRGAQAVSVIVGGCS
;
A
#
# COMPACT_ATOMS: atom_id res chain seq x y z
N MET A 1 -43.65 49.95 12.92
CA MET A 1 -43.26 49.80 11.50
C MET A 1 -41.96 50.53 11.11
N LEU A 2 -41.48 51.51 11.91
CA LEU A 2 -40.28 52.29 11.58
C LEU A 2 -38.94 51.59 11.88
N PHE A 3 -38.94 50.59 12.78
CA PHE A 3 -37.71 49.90 13.23
C PHE A 3 -37.20 48.88 12.19
N ILE A 4 -38.10 48.10 11.58
CA ILE A 4 -37.77 47.07 10.57
C ILE A 4 -37.15 47.69 9.31
N ARG A 5 -37.59 48.89 8.90
CA ARG A 5 -37.02 49.60 7.73
C ARG A 5 -35.57 50.04 7.94
N LYS A 6 -35.12 50.26 9.18
CA LYS A 6 -33.77 50.71 9.48
C LYS A 6 -32.77 49.54 9.46
N GLU A 7 -33.16 48.37 9.98
CA GLU A 7 -32.35 47.15 9.92
C GLU A 7 -32.19 46.61 8.50
N MET A 8 -33.27 46.56 7.70
CA MET A 8 -33.20 46.08 6.31
C MET A 8 -32.32 46.98 5.41
N ALA A 9 -32.22 48.27 5.71
CA ALA A 9 -31.36 49.21 5.01
C ALA A 9 -29.88 49.08 5.41
N GLN A 10 -29.59 48.67 6.64
CA GLN A 10 -28.21 48.41 7.08
C GLN A 10 -27.69 47.06 6.57
N VAL A 11 -28.53 46.03 6.55
CA VAL A 11 -28.15 44.70 6.03
C VAL A 11 -27.86 44.74 4.53
N THR A 12 -28.63 45.52 3.76
CA THR A 12 -28.39 45.68 2.31
C THR A 12 -27.17 46.55 2.00
N SER A 13 -26.83 47.56 2.83
CA SER A 13 -25.60 48.34 2.61
C SER A 13 -24.33 47.59 3.02
N GLU A 14 -24.40 46.72 4.03
CA GLU A 14 -23.26 45.93 4.50
C GLU A 14 -22.96 44.74 3.58
N SER A 15 -23.99 44.12 2.97
CA SER A 15 -23.79 43.09 1.94
C SER A 15 -23.22 43.67 0.64
N ASP A 16 -23.69 44.84 0.20
CA ASP A 16 -23.17 45.54 -1.00
C ASP A 16 -21.76 46.12 -0.74
N GLN A 17 -21.45 46.55 0.50
CA GLN A 17 -20.06 46.91 0.88
C GLN A 17 -19.12 45.70 0.91
N LYS A 18 -19.55 44.52 1.38
CA LYS A 18 -18.74 43.30 1.35
C LYS A 18 -18.50 42.80 -0.08
N GLU A 19 -19.49 42.90 -0.97
CA GLU A 19 -19.31 42.61 -2.41
C GLU A 19 -18.38 43.61 -3.11
N ARG A 20 -18.47 44.91 -2.80
CA ARG A 20 -17.60 45.95 -3.38
C ARG A 20 -16.18 45.91 -2.82
N ALA A 21 -16.01 45.57 -1.55
CA ALA A 21 -14.69 45.36 -0.94
C ALA A 21 -14.00 44.10 -1.47
N ALA A 22 -14.76 43.12 -1.97
CA ALA A 22 -14.21 41.92 -2.59
C ALA A 22 -13.64 42.17 -4.00
N MET A 23 -13.87 43.32 -4.63
CA MET A 23 -13.40 43.55 -6.01
C MET A 23 -12.86 44.97 -6.25
N THR A 24 -11.95 45.44 -5.40
CA THR A 24 -11.01 46.50 -5.80
C THR A 24 -9.66 45.90 -6.16
N LEU A 25 -9.62 45.08 -7.23
CA LEU A 25 -8.36 44.59 -7.81
C LEU A 25 -7.58 45.80 -8.34
N ASN A 26 -6.61 46.28 -7.56
CA ASN A 26 -5.76 47.35 -8.03
C ASN A 26 -4.79 46.78 -9.09
N ARG A 27 -4.27 47.61 -10.00
CA ARG A 27 -3.31 47.17 -11.04
C ARG A 27 -2.12 46.43 -10.43
N ARG A 28 -1.73 46.84 -9.23
CA ARG A 28 -0.68 46.21 -8.43
C ARG A 28 -1.04 44.81 -7.96
N ASP A 29 -2.30 44.59 -7.55
CA ASP A 29 -2.78 43.28 -7.09
C ASP A 29 -2.91 42.33 -8.27
N ALA A 30 -3.42 42.82 -9.41
CA ALA A 30 -3.44 42.06 -10.65
C ALA A 30 -2.02 41.65 -11.10
N MET A 31 -1.05 42.57 -10.97
CA MET A 31 0.35 42.27 -11.29
C MET A 31 0.96 41.25 -10.31
N GLN A 32 0.66 41.36 -9.01
CA GLN A 32 1.13 40.40 -8.01
C GLN A 32 0.54 39.01 -8.22
N VAL A 33 -0.77 38.89 -8.49
CA VAL A 33 -1.41 37.60 -8.76
C VAL A 33 -0.81 36.93 -10.01
N SER A 34 -0.55 37.72 -11.06
CA SER A 34 0.10 37.19 -12.26
C SER A 34 1.54 36.71 -12.02
N LEU A 35 2.30 37.41 -11.17
CA LEU A 35 3.65 37.00 -10.78
C LEU A 35 3.65 35.69 -9.98
N TRP A 36 2.74 35.56 -9.01
CA TRP A 36 2.58 34.31 -8.24
C TRP A 36 2.18 33.13 -9.13
N ALA A 37 1.25 33.34 -10.07
CA ALA A 37 0.86 32.30 -11.01
C ALA A 37 2.01 31.84 -11.91
N LEU A 38 2.83 32.79 -12.42
CA LEU A 38 4.01 32.47 -13.20
C LEU A 38 5.07 31.72 -12.37
N MET A 39 5.23 32.11 -11.10
CA MET A 39 6.17 31.46 -10.18
C MET A 39 5.76 30.01 -9.87
N CYS A 40 4.47 29.76 -9.67
CA CYS A 40 3.94 28.39 -9.48
C CYS A 40 4.17 27.50 -10.71
N LEU A 41 4.08 28.05 -11.92
CA LEU A 41 4.36 27.32 -13.17
C LEU A 41 5.86 27.07 -13.41
N ALA A 42 6.73 27.88 -12.82
CA ALA A 42 8.18 27.76 -12.95
C ALA A 42 8.80 26.76 -11.94
N LEU A 43 8.03 26.29 -10.96
CA LEU A 43 8.48 25.22 -10.07
C LEU A 43 8.64 23.95 -10.90
N PRO A 44 9.82 23.29 -10.88
CA PRO A 44 10.04 22.03 -11.58
C PRO A 44 9.38 20.88 -10.82
N VAL A 45 8.07 20.96 -10.59
CA VAL A 45 7.28 19.87 -10.04
C VAL A 45 7.25 18.77 -11.09
N ARG A 46 7.97 17.68 -10.82
CA ARG A 46 7.95 16.52 -11.71
C ARG A 46 6.59 15.85 -11.50
N ALA A 47 5.92 15.49 -12.60
CA ALA A 47 4.61 14.82 -12.55
C ALA A 47 4.62 13.55 -11.68
N GLN A 48 5.80 12.94 -11.49
CA GLN A 48 6.04 11.78 -10.63
C GLN A 48 5.87 12.06 -9.12
N ASP A 49 5.94 13.32 -8.67
CA ASP A 49 5.82 13.67 -7.24
C ASP A 49 4.36 13.94 -6.83
N LEU A 50 3.47 14.20 -7.79
CA LEU A 50 2.04 14.50 -7.57
C LEU A 50 1.17 13.23 -7.56
N VAL A 51 1.68 12.13 -8.10
CA VAL A 51 0.98 10.84 -8.13
C VAL A 51 1.86 9.82 -7.42
N ALA A 52 1.78 9.81 -6.08
CA ALA A 52 2.14 8.63 -5.32
C ALA A 52 1.12 7.53 -5.68
N LEU A 53 1.36 6.82 -6.78
CA LEU A 53 0.82 5.47 -6.96
C LEU A 53 1.22 4.69 -5.70
N PRO A 54 0.34 3.84 -5.12
CA PRO A 54 0.77 2.94 -4.07
C PRO A 54 1.96 2.17 -4.64
N ASN A 55 3.15 2.33 -4.03
CA ASN A 55 4.35 1.62 -4.45
C ASN A 55 4.01 0.13 -4.47
N VAL A 56 3.81 -0.43 -5.66
CA VAL A 56 3.62 -1.86 -5.84
C VAL A 56 5.00 -2.45 -5.59
N ALA A 57 5.27 -2.82 -4.33
CA ALA A 57 6.57 -3.33 -3.94
C ALA A 57 6.92 -4.50 -4.87
N THR A 58 8.07 -4.41 -5.53
CA THR A 58 8.54 -5.50 -6.39
C THR A 58 8.87 -6.73 -5.53
N LEU A 59 8.86 -7.92 -6.14
CA LEU A 59 9.23 -9.14 -5.42
C LEU A 59 10.65 -9.02 -4.85
N GLU A 60 11.55 -8.43 -5.62
CA GLU A 60 12.94 -8.20 -5.26
C GLU A 60 13.05 -7.21 -4.09
N GLU A 61 12.29 -6.12 -4.07
CA GLU A 61 12.24 -5.18 -2.95
C GLU A 61 11.70 -5.84 -1.67
N LEU A 62 10.72 -6.73 -1.78
CA LEU A 62 10.19 -7.47 -0.63
C LEU A 62 11.21 -8.47 -0.09
N ILE A 63 11.91 -9.18 -0.99
CA ILE A 63 12.99 -10.08 -0.58
C ILE A 63 14.12 -9.28 0.07
N TYR A 64 14.54 -8.18 -0.53
CA TYR A 64 15.60 -7.32 -0.01
C TYR A 64 15.24 -6.70 1.35
N SER A 65 14.01 -6.19 1.50
CA SER A 65 13.55 -5.67 2.80
C SER A 65 13.39 -6.74 3.88
N PHE A 66 13.28 -8.03 3.50
CA PHE A 66 13.19 -9.15 4.42
C PHE A 66 14.56 -9.79 4.72
N ALA A 67 15.44 -9.94 3.74
CA ALA A 67 16.72 -10.62 3.86
C ALA A 67 17.92 -9.67 4.01
N GLY A 68 17.74 -8.38 3.73
CA GLY A 68 18.83 -7.41 3.63
C GLY A 68 19.69 -7.68 2.40
N ASP A 69 20.99 -7.43 2.52
CA ASP A 69 21.97 -7.65 1.45
C ASP A 69 22.33 -9.13 1.23
N ALA A 70 21.92 -10.03 2.14
CA ALA A 70 22.21 -11.46 2.02
C ALA A 70 21.15 -12.17 1.15
N PRO A 71 21.56 -12.89 0.10
CA PRO A 71 20.60 -13.66 -0.70
C PRO A 71 20.01 -14.80 0.15
N PRO A 72 18.70 -15.05 0.07
CA PRO A 72 18.08 -16.12 0.83
C PRO A 72 18.55 -17.49 0.32
N GLU A 73 18.89 -18.38 1.24
CA GLU A 73 19.32 -19.75 0.95
C GLU A 73 18.12 -20.63 0.60
N LYS A 74 18.30 -21.56 -0.34
CA LYS A 74 17.23 -22.49 -0.70
C LYS A 74 17.11 -23.60 0.35
N GLY A 75 15.89 -23.91 0.77
CA GLY A 75 15.59 -24.98 1.73
C GLY A 75 15.24 -24.44 3.11
N GLY A 76 15.05 -25.34 4.09
CA GLY A 76 14.72 -24.97 5.48
C GLY A 76 13.30 -24.41 5.71
N VAL A 77 12.51 -24.25 4.65
CA VAL A 77 11.08 -23.90 4.70
C VAL A 77 10.32 -24.78 3.72
N SER A 78 9.28 -25.44 4.19
CA SER A 78 8.35 -26.20 3.34
C SER A 78 6.98 -25.52 3.30
N ILE A 79 6.38 -25.54 2.11
CA ILE A 79 5.04 -25.02 1.88
C ILE A 79 4.15 -26.19 1.47
N GLY A 80 3.19 -26.52 2.32
CA GLY A 80 2.15 -27.50 2.03
C GLY A 80 0.97 -26.85 1.33
N MET A 81 0.76 -27.19 0.07
CA MET A 81 -0.45 -26.85 -0.69
C MET A 81 -0.67 -27.89 -1.80
N GLU A 82 -1.89 -27.96 -2.30
CA GLU A 82 -2.22 -28.81 -3.44
C GLU A 82 -1.71 -28.18 -4.75
N ALA A 83 -1.28 -29.02 -5.69
CA ALA A 83 -0.76 -28.56 -6.98
C ALA A 83 -1.83 -27.89 -7.86
N ILE A 84 -3.11 -28.21 -7.64
CA ILE A 84 -4.25 -27.67 -8.35
C ILE A 84 -5.24 -27.12 -7.33
N ALA A 85 -5.50 -25.82 -7.40
CA ALA A 85 -6.52 -25.14 -6.62
C ALA A 85 -7.79 -24.95 -7.48
N GLU A 86 -8.84 -25.72 -7.16
CA GLU A 86 -10.14 -25.59 -7.82
C GLU A 86 -10.81 -24.25 -7.46
N ASP A 87 -10.72 -23.84 -6.20
CA ASP A 87 -11.30 -22.60 -5.66
C ASP A 87 -10.21 -21.67 -5.11
N GLY A 88 -9.88 -20.63 -5.87
CA GLY A 88 -8.90 -19.60 -5.50
C GLY A 88 -9.34 -18.69 -4.35
N TYR A 89 -10.58 -18.74 -3.85
CA TYR A 89 -11.01 -17.95 -2.69
C TYR A 89 -10.56 -18.55 -1.36
N ARG A 90 -10.27 -19.85 -1.30
CA ARG A 90 -10.05 -20.59 -0.05
C ARG A 90 -8.98 -21.67 -0.19
N VAL A 91 -7.81 -21.28 -0.67
CA VAL A 91 -6.69 -22.22 -0.85
C VAL A 91 -6.05 -22.51 0.51
N PRO A 92 -6.08 -23.76 1.00
CA PRO A 92 -5.38 -24.13 2.23
C PRO A 92 -3.87 -24.09 1.99
N VAL A 93 -3.15 -23.48 2.91
CA VAL A 93 -1.69 -23.41 2.89
C VAL A 93 -1.14 -23.68 4.28
N THR A 94 -0.13 -24.53 4.33
CA THR A 94 0.67 -24.79 5.52
C THR A 94 2.10 -24.34 5.25
N ILE A 95 2.73 -23.70 6.24
CA ILE A 95 4.13 -23.30 6.18
C ILE A 95 4.82 -23.91 7.38
N ASP A 96 5.84 -24.71 7.15
CA ASP A 96 6.69 -25.27 8.19
C ASP A 96 8.11 -24.72 8.02
N ALA A 97 8.58 -23.98 9.02
CA ALA A 97 9.86 -23.31 9.01
C ALA A 97 10.58 -23.53 10.36
N PRO A 98 11.10 -24.74 10.62
CA PRO A 98 11.71 -25.07 11.90
C PRO A 98 12.82 -24.07 12.24
N SER A 99 12.83 -23.62 13.51
CA SER A 99 13.82 -22.66 14.03
C SER A 99 13.74 -21.24 13.46
N ALA A 100 12.68 -20.86 12.74
CA ALA A 100 12.48 -19.49 12.29
C ALA A 100 11.93 -18.56 13.39
N GLU A 101 12.38 -17.30 13.42
CA GLU A 101 11.80 -16.24 14.26
C GLU A 101 10.65 -15.51 13.54
N GLU A 102 10.76 -15.35 12.23
CA GLU A 102 9.78 -14.66 11.40
C GLU A 102 9.63 -15.37 10.06
N VAL A 103 8.39 -15.47 9.57
CA VAL A 103 8.08 -16.04 8.26
C VAL A 103 7.23 -15.08 7.45
N MET A 104 7.46 -15.04 6.15
CA MET A 104 6.69 -14.25 5.19
C MET A 104 6.27 -15.11 4.00
N LEU A 105 4.98 -15.12 3.70
CA LEU A 105 4.39 -15.77 2.53
C LEU A 105 4.12 -14.73 1.45
N ILE A 106 4.53 -15.03 0.22
CA ILE A 106 4.46 -14.11 -0.92
C ILE A 106 3.82 -14.83 -2.10
N ALA A 107 2.84 -14.16 -2.72
CA ALA A 107 2.14 -14.63 -3.91
C ALA A 107 2.29 -13.56 -5.03
N PRO A 108 3.29 -13.69 -5.92
CA PRO A 108 3.62 -12.67 -6.92
C PRO A 108 2.53 -12.47 -7.99
N GLY A 109 1.67 -13.47 -8.19
CA GLY A 109 0.54 -13.41 -9.11
C GLY A 109 -0.69 -12.70 -8.54
N ASN A 110 -0.65 -12.24 -7.29
CA ASN A 110 -1.73 -11.45 -6.69
C ASN A 110 -1.44 -9.94 -6.81
N PRO A 111 -2.47 -9.07 -6.81
CA PRO A 111 -2.30 -7.61 -6.79
C PRO A 111 -1.50 -7.12 -5.58
N VAL A 112 -1.65 -7.81 -4.45
CA VAL A 112 -0.86 -7.60 -3.24
C VAL A 112 0.04 -8.82 -3.05
N LEU A 113 1.34 -8.61 -3.16
CA LEU A 113 2.36 -9.65 -3.09
C LEU A 113 2.45 -10.33 -1.71
N PRO A 114 2.66 -9.59 -0.59
CA PRO A 114 2.80 -10.20 0.72
C PRO A 114 1.44 -10.67 1.23
N VAL A 115 1.28 -11.97 1.40
CA VAL A 115 0.03 -12.59 1.86
C VAL A 115 -0.05 -12.60 3.38
N LEU A 116 1.07 -12.95 4.03
CA LEU A 116 1.17 -13.10 5.47
C LEU A 116 2.60 -12.79 5.90
N ARG A 117 2.74 -12.09 7.01
CA ARG A 117 3.99 -12.01 7.78
C ARG A 117 3.68 -12.35 9.22
N ALA A 118 4.37 -13.33 9.77
CA ALA A 118 4.13 -13.82 11.12
C ALA A 118 5.44 -13.97 11.87
N ARG A 119 5.41 -13.62 13.15
CA ARG A 119 6.54 -13.77 14.08
C ARG A 119 6.22 -14.84 15.10
N PHE A 120 7.16 -15.73 15.33
CA PHE A 120 7.06 -16.76 16.34
C PHE A 120 7.58 -16.21 17.67
N GLY A 121 6.71 -16.15 18.67
CA GLY A 121 7.11 -15.73 20.01
C GLY A 121 7.83 -16.83 20.79
N PRO A 122 8.41 -16.52 21.97
CA PRO A 122 9.12 -17.49 22.80
C PRO A 122 8.26 -18.68 23.27
N LEU A 123 6.94 -18.52 23.29
CA LEU A 123 5.96 -19.54 23.68
C LEU A 123 5.40 -20.34 22.49
N ALA A 124 5.90 -20.11 21.27
CA ALA A 124 5.48 -20.88 20.11
C ALA A 124 6.00 -22.33 20.23
N GLY A 125 5.07 -23.28 20.39
CA GLY A 125 5.41 -24.71 20.49
C GLY A 125 5.99 -25.31 19.20
N ALA A 126 5.72 -24.67 18.05
CA ALA A 126 6.30 -25.00 16.76
C ALA A 126 6.29 -23.76 15.84
N GLN A 127 7.25 -23.69 14.92
CA GLN A 127 7.31 -22.68 13.87
C GLN A 127 6.55 -23.15 12.63
N SER A 128 5.23 -23.35 12.79
CA SER A 128 4.33 -23.82 11.75
C SER A 128 3.05 -22.99 11.73
N ILE A 129 2.53 -22.72 10.53
CA ILE A 129 1.30 -21.94 10.32
C ILE A 129 0.44 -22.64 9.28
N ALA A 130 -0.81 -22.91 9.64
CA ALA A 130 -1.83 -23.35 8.70
C ALA A 130 -2.90 -22.27 8.56
N THR A 131 -3.15 -21.83 7.33
CA THR A 131 -4.16 -20.81 7.03
C THR A 131 -4.83 -21.07 5.69
N ARG A 132 -5.81 -20.24 5.34
CA ARG A 132 -6.40 -20.19 4.00
C ARG A 132 -6.05 -18.85 3.38
N MET A 133 -5.70 -18.86 2.10
CA MET A 133 -5.37 -17.65 1.34
C MET A 133 -6.16 -17.57 0.04
N ARG A 134 -6.17 -16.37 -0.55
CA ARG A 134 -6.76 -16.11 -1.86
C ARG A 134 -5.67 -16.08 -2.94
N LEU A 135 -5.91 -16.72 -4.06
CA LEU A 135 -5.03 -16.71 -5.23
C LEU A 135 -5.80 -16.19 -6.45
N GLY A 136 -5.24 -15.21 -7.15
CA GLY A 136 -5.86 -14.64 -8.35
C GLY A 136 -5.65 -15.52 -9.59
N GLN A 137 -4.50 -16.16 -9.70
CA GLN A 137 -4.09 -16.94 -10.87
C GLN A 137 -3.04 -17.98 -10.50
N SER A 138 -2.78 -18.90 -11.45
CA SER A 138 -1.68 -19.88 -11.39
C SER A 138 -0.33 -19.17 -11.22
N GLN A 139 0.44 -19.57 -10.23
CA GLN A 139 1.67 -18.90 -9.85
C GLN A 139 2.57 -19.79 -8.99
N GLU A 140 3.77 -19.31 -8.72
CA GLU A 140 4.67 -19.89 -7.73
C GLU A 140 4.58 -19.08 -6.43
N VAL A 141 4.20 -19.73 -5.34
CA VAL A 141 4.13 -19.12 -4.01
C VAL A 141 5.46 -19.29 -3.31
N PHE A 142 5.98 -18.22 -2.72
CA PHE A 142 7.25 -18.21 -2.01
C PHE A 142 7.03 -18.04 -0.50
N ALA A 143 7.86 -18.71 0.28
CA ALA A 143 7.96 -18.48 1.71
C ALA A 143 9.40 -18.13 2.07
N LEU A 144 9.57 -17.04 2.81
CA LEU A 144 10.85 -16.63 3.38
C LEU A 144 10.80 -16.82 4.89
N ALA A 145 11.81 -17.45 5.47
CA ALA A 145 11.93 -17.61 6.92
C ALA A 145 13.24 -17.03 7.41
N ARG A 146 13.17 -16.12 8.39
CA ARG A 146 14.33 -15.54 9.05
C ARG A 146 14.70 -16.37 10.28
N LEU A 147 15.95 -16.77 10.36
CA LEU A 147 16.53 -17.52 11.47
C LEU A 147 17.03 -16.57 12.58
N PRO A 148 17.17 -17.08 13.82
CA PRO A 148 17.90 -16.40 14.89
C PRO A 148 19.36 -16.21 14.45
N GLY A 149 19.75 -14.97 14.20
CA GLY A 149 21.06 -14.63 13.62
C GLY A 149 20.99 -13.94 12.25
N GLY A 150 19.79 -13.75 11.70
CA GLY A 150 19.54 -12.91 10.52
C GLY A 150 19.64 -13.63 9.16
N GLY A 151 20.08 -14.89 9.13
CA GLY A 151 20.01 -15.71 7.93
C GLY A 151 18.57 -15.88 7.45
N VAL A 152 18.37 -16.00 6.13
CA VAL A 152 17.04 -16.19 5.53
C VAL A 152 17.04 -17.42 4.65
N ASN A 153 16.06 -18.29 4.90
CA ASN A 153 15.75 -19.47 4.13
C ASN A 153 14.56 -19.20 3.20
N ARG A 154 14.52 -19.86 2.05
CA ARG A 154 13.46 -19.75 1.04
C ARG A 154 12.92 -21.11 0.63
N GLY A 155 11.59 -21.20 0.69
CA GLY A 155 10.79 -22.26 0.07
C GLY A 155 9.98 -21.70 -1.12
N ALA A 156 9.64 -22.58 -2.06
CA ALA A 156 8.80 -22.25 -3.19
C ALA A 156 7.88 -23.43 -3.53
N GLN A 157 6.65 -23.15 -3.94
CA GLN A 157 5.68 -24.17 -4.33
C GLN A 157 4.79 -23.63 -5.45
N ALA A 158 4.73 -24.36 -6.56
CA ALA A 158 3.88 -24.04 -7.69
C ALA A 158 2.45 -24.52 -7.44
N VAL A 159 1.48 -23.70 -7.86
CA VAL A 159 0.05 -23.99 -7.79
C VAL A 159 -0.66 -23.50 -9.05
N SER A 160 -1.49 -24.36 -9.62
CA SER A 160 -2.35 -24.02 -10.75
C SER A 160 -3.75 -23.69 -10.24
N VAL A 161 -4.28 -22.52 -10.58
CA VAL A 161 -5.60 -22.06 -10.12
C VAL A 161 -6.60 -22.13 -11.28
N ILE A 162 -7.74 -22.79 -11.07
CA ILE A 162 -8.80 -22.89 -12.07
C ILE A 162 -9.71 -21.66 -12.01
N VAL A 163 -10.20 -21.32 -10.81
CA VAL A 163 -11.06 -20.16 -10.56
C VAL A 163 -10.33 -19.17 -9.66
N GLY A 164 -9.99 -18.00 -10.18
CA GLY A 164 -9.32 -16.93 -9.42
C GLY A 164 -10.21 -16.35 -8.31
N GLY A 165 -9.62 -16.10 -7.15
CA GLY A 165 -10.30 -15.55 -5.96
C GLY A 165 -9.71 -14.24 -5.42
N CYS A 166 -8.82 -13.59 -6.18
CA CYS A 166 -8.19 -12.31 -5.84
C CYS A 166 -8.17 -11.39 -7.06
N SER A 167 -8.52 -10.11 -6.87
CA SER A 167 -8.66 -9.08 -7.91
C SER A 167 -8.01 -7.78 -7.48
#